data_AF-A0A2E7CX94-F1
#
_entry.id   AF-A0A2E7CX94-F1
#
_cell.length_a   1.000
_cell.length_b   1.000
_cell.length_c   1.000
_cell.angle_alpha   90.00
_cell.angle_beta   90.00
_cell.angle_gamma   90.00
#
_symmetry.space_group_name_H-M   'P 1'
#
loop_
_entity.id
_entity.type
_entity.pdbx_description
1 polymer ?
#
loop_
_entity_poly.entity_id
_entity_poly.type
_entity_poly.pdbx_seq_one_letter_code
_entity_poly.pdbx_strand_id
1 'polypeptide(L)'
;MPAWPGGPCPVCGENMPANLIHCQTCRALLNPDLESDSVEIPQFIPLEEIESMAEAEPRGYFVDCPACHRELRINRKYVGQSVQCKFCDGPFLLDIKSDLIEQNYFYTKCPHCTEELRVANKYKGIKVACKHCKGKIQIIEESS
;
A
#
# COMPACT_ATOMS: atom_id res chain seq x y z
N MET A 1 19.87 -46.35 -2.36
CA MET A 1 20.95 -45.45 -1.87
C MET A 1 21.68 -46.23 -0.79
N PRO A 2 22.96 -46.61 -0.96
CA PRO A 2 23.64 -47.40 0.04
C PRO A 2 23.86 -46.53 1.29
N ALA A 3 23.20 -46.91 2.36
CA ALA A 3 23.44 -46.33 3.67
C ALA A 3 24.85 -46.73 4.12
N TRP A 4 25.55 -45.87 4.88
CA TRP A 4 26.89 -46.19 5.38
C TRP A 4 26.88 -47.55 6.09
N PRO A 5 27.74 -48.51 5.75
CA PRO A 5 27.69 -49.86 6.30
C PRO A 5 28.18 -49.94 7.76
N GLY A 6 28.74 -48.85 8.29
CA GLY A 6 29.44 -48.82 9.58
C GLY A 6 30.94 -48.99 9.40
N GLY A 7 31.75 -48.35 10.25
CA GLY A 7 33.21 -48.40 10.19
C GLY A 7 33.90 -47.05 10.37
N PRO A 8 35.24 -46.99 10.23
CA PRO A 8 36.02 -45.79 10.47
C PRO A 8 35.70 -44.70 9.44
N CYS A 9 35.51 -43.47 9.93
CA CYS A 9 35.36 -42.30 9.09
C CYS A 9 36.61 -42.10 8.22
N PRO A 10 36.47 -41.86 6.90
CA PRO A 10 37.61 -41.69 6.00
C PRO A 10 38.45 -40.44 6.26
N VAL A 11 37.92 -39.47 7.03
CA VAL A 11 38.60 -38.19 7.32
C VAL A 11 39.26 -38.20 8.70
N CYS A 12 38.53 -38.59 9.75
CA CYS A 12 39.05 -38.52 11.11
C CYS A 12 39.36 -39.87 11.75
N GLY A 13 39.08 -40.99 11.07
CA GLY A 13 39.39 -42.35 11.55
C GLY A 13 38.45 -42.90 12.63
N GLU A 14 37.60 -42.06 13.24
CA GLU A 14 36.65 -42.45 14.28
C GLU A 14 35.57 -43.41 13.78
N ASN A 15 35.21 -44.40 14.59
CA ASN A 15 34.29 -45.45 14.18
C ASN A 15 32.82 -44.98 14.20
N MET A 16 32.18 -44.97 13.05
CA MET A 16 30.80 -44.51 12.85
C MET A 16 29.85 -45.70 12.70
N PRO A 17 28.69 -45.72 13.39
CA PRO A 17 27.69 -46.75 13.22
C PRO A 17 27.05 -46.71 11.82
N ALA A 18 26.43 -47.82 11.42
CA ALA A 18 25.74 -47.92 10.15
C ALA A 18 24.58 -46.91 10.01
N ASN A 19 24.21 -46.60 8.77
CA ASN A 19 23.12 -45.69 8.38
C ASN A 19 23.32 -44.19 8.68
N LEU A 20 24.56 -43.76 8.91
CA LEU A 20 24.88 -42.34 9.01
C LEU A 20 25.25 -41.71 7.67
N ILE A 21 24.89 -40.44 7.50
CA ILE A 21 25.27 -39.63 6.32
C ILE A 21 26.52 -38.80 6.62
N HIS A 22 26.64 -38.28 7.85
CA HIS A 22 27.77 -37.47 8.30
C HIS A 22 28.44 -38.08 9.53
N CYS A 23 29.74 -37.91 9.64
CA CYS A 23 30.51 -38.24 10.84
C CYS A 23 30.05 -37.38 12.03
N GLN A 24 29.83 -37.99 13.20
CA GLN A 24 29.43 -37.22 14.39
C GLN A 24 30.57 -36.36 14.96
N THR A 25 31.82 -36.73 14.69
CA THR A 25 32.99 -36.04 15.23
C THR A 25 33.43 -34.88 14.33
N CYS A 26 33.70 -35.15 13.05
CA CYS A 26 34.24 -34.15 12.12
C CYS A 26 33.22 -33.60 11.11
N ARG A 27 31.97 -34.10 11.13
CA ARG A 27 30.90 -33.74 10.18
C ARG A 27 31.20 -34.01 8.70
N ALA A 28 32.28 -34.73 8.39
CA ALA A 28 32.56 -35.17 7.03
C ALA A 28 31.45 -36.09 6.50
N LEU A 29 31.16 -35.97 5.21
CA LEU A 29 30.20 -36.82 4.51
C LEU A 29 30.79 -38.23 4.40
N LEU A 30 30.07 -39.23 4.93
CA LEU A 30 30.55 -40.61 4.99
C LEU A 30 30.27 -41.38 3.70
N ASN A 31 29.27 -40.94 2.93
CA ASN A 31 28.99 -41.47 1.61
C ASN A 31 29.58 -40.55 0.53
N PRO A 32 30.62 -40.98 -0.21
CA PRO A 32 31.23 -40.17 -1.26
C PRO A 32 30.34 -40.00 -2.50
N ASP A 33 29.28 -40.80 -2.65
CA ASP A 33 28.31 -40.68 -3.75
C ASP A 33 27.28 -39.55 -3.51
N LEU A 34 27.36 -38.83 -2.39
CA LEU A 34 26.50 -37.70 -2.07
C LEU A 34 27.28 -36.39 -2.18
N GLU A 35 26.82 -35.51 -3.05
CA GLU A 35 27.31 -34.14 -3.16
C GLU A 35 26.37 -33.20 -2.38
N SER A 36 26.93 -32.16 -1.76
CA SER A 36 26.11 -31.13 -1.12
C SER A 36 25.42 -30.30 -2.20
N ASP A 37 24.11 -30.49 -2.36
CA ASP A 37 23.30 -29.66 -3.26
C ASP A 37 23.17 -28.26 -2.65
N SER A 38 23.99 -27.34 -3.12
CA SER A 38 23.86 -25.92 -2.78
C SER A 38 22.71 -25.34 -3.58
N VAL A 39 21.52 -25.30 -2.96
CA VAL A 39 20.38 -24.56 -3.50
C VAL A 39 20.74 -23.07 -3.48
N GLU A 40 21.07 -22.51 -4.65
CA GLU A 40 21.26 -21.07 -4.80
C GLU A 40 19.92 -20.38 -4.56
N ILE A 41 19.81 -19.65 -3.46
CA ILE A 41 18.62 -18.84 -3.17
C ILE A 41 18.65 -17.67 -4.17
N PRO A 42 17.67 -17.56 -5.09
CA PRO A 42 17.66 -16.46 -6.05
C PRO A 42 17.57 -15.13 -5.31
N GLN A 43 18.24 -14.11 -5.86
CA GLN A 43 18.14 -12.76 -5.30
C GLN A 43 16.69 -12.27 -5.37
N PHE A 44 16.23 -11.66 -4.28
CA PHE A 44 14.93 -11.02 -4.25
C PHE A 44 14.89 -9.86 -5.26
N ILE A 45 14.05 -9.98 -6.28
CA ILE A 45 13.76 -8.90 -7.23
C ILE A 45 12.47 -8.22 -6.76
N PRO A 46 12.53 -6.98 -6.21
CA PRO A 46 11.32 -6.23 -5.90
C PRO A 46 10.54 -5.97 -7.19
N LEU A 47 9.22 -6.16 -7.13
CA LEU A 47 8.33 -5.89 -8.28
C LEU A 47 8.30 -4.38 -8.56
N GLU A 48 8.60 -3.99 -9.81
CA GLU A 48 8.56 -2.61 -10.30
C GLU A 48 7.14 -1.98 -10.27
N GLU A 49 6.08 -2.76 -10.01
CA GLU A 49 4.70 -2.24 -10.01
C GLU A 49 4.26 -1.48 -8.74
N ILE A 50 5.18 -1.26 -7.78
CA ILE A 50 4.98 -0.31 -6.66
C ILE A 50 5.53 1.08 -7.03
N GLU A 51 5.95 1.30 -8.28
CA GLU A 51 6.35 2.62 -8.75
C GLU A 51 5.14 3.59 -8.85
N SER A 52 5.01 4.40 -7.81
CA SER A 52 4.64 5.82 -7.92
C SER A 52 3.21 6.14 -8.37
N MET A 53 2.18 5.53 -7.76
CA MET A 53 0.86 6.16 -7.85
C MET A 53 0.84 7.39 -6.95
N ALA A 54 0.95 8.56 -7.57
CA ALA A 54 0.90 9.82 -6.85
C ALA A 54 -0.49 10.00 -6.21
N GLU A 55 -0.49 10.14 -4.89
CA GLU A 55 -1.71 10.30 -4.10
C GLU A 55 -2.25 11.73 -4.25
N ALA A 56 -3.58 11.85 -4.34
CA ALA A 56 -4.27 13.13 -4.39
C ALA A 56 -5.30 13.23 -3.27
N GLU A 57 -5.01 14.07 -2.28
CA GLU A 57 -5.90 14.30 -1.14
C GLU A 57 -6.96 15.38 -1.45
N PRO A 58 -8.18 15.27 -0.92
CA PRO A 58 -9.14 16.36 -0.95
C PRO A 58 -8.58 17.64 -0.30
N ARG A 59 -8.58 18.75 -1.03
CA ARG A 59 -8.23 20.09 -0.48
C ARG A 59 -9.45 20.81 0.09
N GLY A 60 -10.64 20.39 -0.33
CA GLY A 60 -11.90 20.94 0.13
C GLY A 60 -13.07 20.38 -0.67
N TYR A 61 -14.25 20.86 -0.35
CA TYR A 61 -15.51 20.23 -0.71
C TYR A 61 -16.46 21.23 -1.39
N PHE A 62 -17.30 20.71 -2.27
CA PHE A 62 -18.45 21.42 -2.81
C PHE A 62 -19.68 20.91 -2.09
N VAL A 63 -20.36 21.83 -1.40
CA VAL A 63 -21.39 21.50 -0.41
C VAL A 63 -22.58 22.42 -0.63
N ASP A 64 -23.79 21.87 -0.59
CA ASP A 64 -24.98 22.72 -0.71
C ASP A 64 -25.36 23.30 0.65
N CYS A 65 -25.63 24.61 0.67
CA CYS A 65 -26.10 25.26 1.88
C CYS A 65 -27.49 24.72 2.28
N PRO A 66 -27.70 24.27 3.52
CA PRO A 66 -29.00 23.71 3.93
C PRO A 66 -30.14 24.73 3.95
N ALA A 67 -29.83 26.04 4.00
CA ALA A 67 -30.83 27.10 4.04
C ALA A 67 -31.23 27.64 2.66
N CYS A 68 -30.27 27.73 1.72
CA CYS A 68 -30.51 28.34 0.41
C CYS A 68 -30.21 27.42 -0.78
N HIS A 69 -29.75 26.20 -0.53
CA HIS A 69 -29.41 25.15 -1.51
C HIS A 69 -28.43 25.60 -2.61
N ARG A 70 -27.61 26.62 -2.31
CA ARG A 70 -26.54 27.06 -3.21
C ARG A 70 -25.26 26.31 -2.89
N GLU A 71 -24.58 25.88 -3.95
CA GLU A 71 -23.27 25.23 -3.84
C GLU A 71 -22.21 26.21 -3.30
N LEU A 72 -21.53 25.79 -2.25
CA LEU A 72 -20.45 26.48 -1.60
C LEU A 72 -19.16 25.68 -1.77
N ARG A 73 -18.07 26.39 -2.04
CA ARG A 73 -16.72 25.83 -2.06
C ARG A 73 -16.06 26.11 -0.72
N ILE A 74 -15.82 25.06 0.07
CA ILE A 74 -15.29 25.19 1.43
C ILE A 74 -14.01 24.38 1.58
N ASN A 75 -13.00 24.99 2.20
CA ASN A 75 -11.72 24.33 2.42
C ASN A 75 -11.84 23.25 3.52
N ARG A 76 -11.12 22.14 3.34
CA ARG A 76 -11.07 21.02 4.29
C ARG A 76 -10.74 21.44 5.74
N LYS A 77 -9.96 22.51 5.94
CA LYS A 77 -9.62 22.98 7.30
C LYS A 77 -10.83 23.39 8.16
N TYR A 78 -11.98 23.63 7.56
CA TYR A 78 -13.21 24.02 8.25
C TYR A 78 -14.11 22.83 8.60
N VAL A 79 -13.69 21.60 8.29
CA VAL A 79 -14.45 20.39 8.64
C VAL A 79 -14.57 20.29 10.15
N GLY A 80 -15.78 20.03 10.64
CA GLY A 80 -16.14 20.06 12.06
C GLY A 80 -16.34 21.47 12.63
N GLN A 81 -16.28 22.53 11.82
CA GLN A 81 -16.48 23.92 12.28
C GLN A 81 -17.81 24.50 11.80
N SER A 82 -18.34 25.47 12.54
CA SER A 82 -19.49 26.26 12.11
C SER A 82 -19.04 27.29 11.07
N VAL A 83 -19.63 27.23 9.89
CA VAL A 83 -19.34 28.11 8.75
C VAL A 83 -20.59 28.90 8.37
N GLN A 84 -20.40 30.07 7.75
CA GLN A 84 -21.50 30.92 7.28
C GLN A 84 -21.61 30.87 5.76
N CYS A 85 -22.82 30.73 5.26
CA CYS A 85 -23.09 30.79 3.83
C CYS A 85 -22.90 32.22 3.31
N LYS A 86 -22.02 32.42 2.32
CA LYS A 86 -21.78 33.74 1.69
C LYS A 86 -22.99 34.33 0.93
N PHE A 87 -24.08 33.58 0.77
CA PHE A 87 -25.26 33.99 -0.01
C PHE A 87 -26.48 34.33 0.86
N CYS A 88 -26.62 33.68 2.01
CA CYS A 88 -27.78 33.86 2.89
C CYS A 88 -27.38 34.14 4.34
N ASP A 89 -26.07 34.23 4.63
CA ASP A 89 -25.47 34.41 5.96
C ASP A 89 -25.88 33.38 7.02
N GLY A 90 -26.55 32.31 6.58
CA GLY A 90 -27.00 31.22 7.42
C GLY A 90 -25.81 30.42 7.96
N PRO A 91 -25.69 30.27 9.29
CA PRO A 91 -24.67 29.42 9.89
C PRO A 91 -25.06 27.94 9.76
N PHE A 92 -24.08 27.08 9.53
CA PHE A 92 -24.25 25.63 9.58
C PHE A 92 -22.94 24.94 9.96
N LEU A 93 -23.02 23.76 10.57
CA LEU A 93 -21.85 22.95 10.91
C LEU A 93 -21.36 22.21 9.66
N LEU A 94 -20.11 22.40 9.24
CA LEU A 94 -19.55 21.62 8.14
C LEU A 94 -19.17 20.22 8.60
N ASP A 95 -20.10 19.28 8.50
CA ASP A 95 -19.86 17.86 8.75
C ASP A 95 -19.98 17.06 7.44
N ILE A 96 -18.88 16.44 7.01
CA ILE A 96 -18.82 15.64 5.76
C ILE A 96 -19.22 14.18 6.02
N LYS A 97 -19.33 13.77 7.28
CA LYS A 97 -19.80 12.43 7.66
C LYS A 97 -21.31 12.40 7.87
N SER A 98 -21.94 13.56 8.02
CA SER A 98 -23.38 13.68 8.23
C SER A 98 -24.15 13.75 6.92
N ASP A 99 -25.28 13.04 6.85
CA ASP A 99 -26.23 13.09 5.72
C ASP A 99 -26.96 14.44 5.60
N LEU A 100 -26.76 15.36 6.56
CA LEU A 100 -27.39 16.69 6.57
C LEU A 100 -26.85 17.62 5.47
N ILE A 101 -25.69 17.30 4.89
CA ILE A 101 -25.05 18.13 3.87
C ILE A 101 -24.79 17.27 2.63
N GLU A 102 -25.46 17.61 1.53
CA GLU A 102 -25.15 17.01 0.24
C GLU A 102 -23.75 17.43 -0.20
N GLN A 103 -22.83 16.46 -0.18
CA GLN A 103 -21.49 16.61 -0.72
C GLN A 103 -21.30 15.57 -1.80
N ASN A 104 -21.56 15.96 -3.05
CA ASN A 104 -21.38 15.07 -4.18
C ASN A 104 -19.97 15.21 -4.79
N TYR A 105 -19.28 16.32 -4.53
CA TYR A 105 -18.00 16.64 -5.14
C TYR A 105 -16.99 17.23 -4.14
N PHE A 106 -15.71 16.98 -4.42
CA PHE A 106 -14.58 17.63 -3.76
C PHE A 106 -13.61 18.18 -4.81
N TYR A 107 -12.71 19.06 -4.38
CA TYR A 107 -11.61 19.51 -5.23
C TYR A 107 -10.26 19.08 -4.66
N THR A 108 -9.37 18.67 -5.56
CA THR A 108 -7.97 18.34 -5.27
C THR A 108 -7.06 18.93 -6.34
N LYS A 109 -5.75 18.94 -6.10
CA LYS A 109 -4.76 19.28 -7.12
C LYS A 109 -4.11 18.01 -7.63
N CYS A 110 -3.96 17.88 -8.94
CA CYS A 110 -3.21 16.76 -9.49
C CYS A 110 -1.73 16.86 -9.05
N PRO A 111 -1.13 15.82 -8.45
CA PRO A 111 0.29 15.84 -8.08
C PRO A 111 1.23 15.92 -9.29
N HIS A 112 0.77 15.53 -10.48
CA HIS A 112 1.59 15.56 -11.71
C HIS A 112 1.59 16.92 -12.40
N CYS A 113 0.42 17.57 -12.53
CA CYS A 113 0.29 18.82 -13.29
C CYS A 113 -0.18 20.02 -12.47
N THR A 114 -0.42 19.84 -11.16
CA THR A 114 -0.89 20.86 -10.20
C THR A 114 -2.27 21.49 -10.48
N GLU A 115 -2.89 21.14 -11.61
CA GLU A 115 -4.24 21.58 -12.00
C GLU A 115 -5.31 21.11 -11.00
N GLU A 116 -6.32 21.95 -10.80
CA GLU A 116 -7.43 21.65 -9.92
C GLU A 116 -8.45 20.71 -10.57
N LEU A 117 -8.72 19.60 -9.88
CA LEU A 117 -9.68 18.59 -10.28
C LEU A 117 -10.92 18.72 -9.40
N ARG A 118 -12.09 18.87 -10.03
CA ARG A 118 -13.39 18.60 -9.40
C ARG A 118 -13.69 17.11 -9.57
N VAL A 119 -13.80 16.40 -8.46
CA VAL A 119 -13.90 14.95 -8.41
C VAL A 119 -15.16 14.58 -7.63
N ALA A 120 -15.94 13.63 -8.15
CA ALA A 120 -17.11 13.11 -7.44
C ALA A 120 -16.68 12.21 -6.27
N ASN A 121 -17.43 12.23 -5.17
CA ASN A 121 -17.10 11.45 -3.96
C ASN A 121 -16.98 9.94 -4.22
N LYS A 122 -17.70 9.41 -5.23
CA LYS A 122 -17.58 8.00 -5.66
C LYS A 122 -16.19 7.57 -6.11
N TYR A 123 -15.28 8.49 -6.40
CA TYR A 123 -13.91 8.19 -6.81
C TYR A 123 -12.92 8.15 -5.63
N LYS A 124 -13.36 8.40 -4.39
CA LYS A 124 -12.55 8.19 -3.19
C LYS A 124 -12.12 6.73 -3.08
N GLY A 125 -10.84 6.49 -2.78
CA GLY A 125 -10.24 5.17 -2.76
C GLY A 125 -9.96 4.55 -4.13
N ILE A 126 -10.32 5.22 -5.24
CA ILE A 126 -10.21 4.68 -6.60
C ILE A 126 -8.99 5.26 -7.33
N LYS A 127 -8.35 4.42 -8.14
CA LYS A 127 -7.31 4.80 -9.10
C LYS A 127 -7.96 5.41 -10.34
N VAL A 128 -7.62 6.65 -10.64
CA VAL A 128 -8.17 7.40 -11.78
C VAL A 128 -7.07 8.08 -12.57
N ALA A 129 -7.35 8.41 -13.83
CA ALA A 129 -6.45 9.23 -14.64
C ALA A 129 -6.85 10.70 -14.50
N CYS A 130 -5.86 11.58 -14.32
CA CYS A 130 -6.09 13.02 -14.35
C CYS A 130 -6.68 13.45 -15.70
N LYS A 131 -7.74 14.26 -15.70
CA LYS A 131 -8.38 14.74 -16.94
C LYS A 131 -7.46 15.62 -17.79
N HIS A 132 -6.49 16.30 -17.16
CA HIS A 132 -5.56 17.23 -17.82
C HIS A 132 -4.30 16.55 -18.35
N CYS A 133 -3.53 15.88 -17.50
CA CYS A 133 -2.24 15.30 -17.88
C CYS A 133 -2.28 13.78 -18.13
N LYS A 134 -3.43 13.12 -17.93
CA LYS A 134 -3.57 11.65 -17.98
C LYS A 134 -2.70 10.88 -17.00
N GLY A 135 -1.97 11.57 -16.12
CA GLY A 135 -1.22 10.98 -15.02
C GLY A 135 -2.12 10.13 -14.14
N LYS A 136 -1.64 8.92 -13.81
CA LYS A 136 -2.34 7.99 -12.92
C LYS A 136 -2.25 8.53 -11.50
N ILE A 137 -3.39 8.72 -10.85
CA ILE A 137 -3.49 9.22 -9.48
C ILE A 137 -4.39 8.29 -8.68
N GLN A 138 -4.10 8.16 -7.40
CA GLN A 138 -4.99 7.50 -6.45
C GLN A 138 -5.65 8.57 -5.59
N ILE A 139 -6.98 8.62 -5.61
CA ILE A 139 -7.71 9.47 -4.69
C ILE A 139 -7.73 8.74 -3.36
N ILE A 140 -7.08 9.30 -2.34
CA ILE A 140 -7.11 8.71 -1.01
C ILE A 140 -8.38 9.14 -0.27
N GLU A 141 -8.93 8.22 0.51
CA GLU A 141 -9.95 8.51 1.51
C GLU A 141 -9.23 8.93 2.79
N GLU A 142 -9.67 10.01 3.44
CA GLU A 142 -9.09 10.41 4.73
C GLU A 142 -9.45 9.36 5.79
N SER A 143 -8.49 8.50 6.11
CA SER A 143 -8.48 7.69 7.32
C SER A 143 -8.46 8.65 8.51
N SER A 144 -9.58 8.73 9.24
CA SER A 144 -9.63 9.38 10.56
C SER A 144 -8.81 8.61 11.58
#